data_AF-A0A966JF45-F1
#
_entry.id   AF-A0A966JF45-F1
#
_cell.length_a   1.000
_cell.length_b   1.000
_cell.length_c   1.000
_cell.angle_alpha   90.00
_cell.angle_beta   90.00
_cell.angle_gamma   90.00
#
_symmetry.space_group_name_H-M   'P 1'
#
loop_
_entity.id
_entity.type
_entity.pdbx_description
1 polymer ?
#
loop_
_entity_poly.entity_id
_entity_poly.type
_entity_poly.pdbx_seq_one_letter_code
_entity_poly.pdbx_strand_id
1 'polypeptide(L)'
;MQLTQSAPTRSFRDLGIHPSLANALSAQGIELPFPIQEATIPDAIQGFDILGRGQTGSGKTLAFGLALLTNIFGKRASAHKPVALVLAPTRELAQQTNEVLHPLARSIGQDSVVIAGGVPYGKQINALKRGVGILVATPGRLIDLIEREEVNLNSLLVTVLDEADQMADMGFLPAVKRILNYSKKDSQRMLFSATLDRGVDGLVKQYLHDPKEHSIKEIETSKGKMDHYVFVVDQGDKATITNQIASRDGKTIFFVRTQRGADKLTANLAKAGVFAEALHGGKSQSVRTKTLARFKEKSSAVLVATDVAARGIHVDGIDLVVHYDAPADHKDYLHRSGRTARAGELGRVVTLLTRSEQRSMNGITLRAGVEAWVMAITPMHQKLTAITGAKEPSGVPLVERSPVTQEKAPKPFRVERSARGKRPTNSRNRRKKFSNSR
;
A
#
# COMPACT_ATOMS: atom_id res chain seq x y z
N MET A 1 -45.09 -16.74 0.55
CA MET A 1 -44.09 -17.16 1.55
C MET A 1 -42.87 -16.26 1.41
N GLN A 2 -42.76 -15.23 2.24
CA GLN A 2 -41.56 -14.39 2.31
C GLN A 2 -40.46 -15.16 3.05
N LEU A 3 -39.36 -15.44 2.36
CA LEU A 3 -38.12 -15.89 3.00
C LEU A 3 -37.49 -14.67 3.67
N THR A 4 -37.76 -14.47 4.95
CA THR A 4 -36.96 -13.61 5.81
C THR A 4 -35.56 -14.22 5.95
N GLN A 5 -34.58 -13.69 5.21
CA GLN A 5 -33.17 -13.96 5.50
C GLN A 5 -32.82 -13.31 6.84
N SER A 6 -32.57 -14.13 7.85
CA SER A 6 -32.00 -13.71 9.13
C SER A 6 -30.58 -13.19 8.91
N ALA A 7 -30.34 -11.91 9.16
CA ALA A 7 -28.97 -11.40 9.32
C ALA A 7 -28.30 -12.11 10.51
N PRO A 8 -27.05 -12.60 10.40
CA PRO A 8 -26.34 -13.06 11.59
C PRO A 8 -25.89 -11.83 12.39
N THR A 9 -26.48 -11.64 13.57
CA THR A 9 -26.10 -10.60 14.54
C THR A 9 -25.02 -11.14 15.47
N ARG A 10 -23.85 -11.54 14.95
CA ARG A 10 -22.76 -12.07 15.80
C ARG A 10 -21.80 -10.95 16.16
N SER A 11 -21.54 -10.75 17.45
CA SER A 11 -20.46 -9.88 17.91
C SER A 11 -19.11 -10.54 17.65
N PHE A 12 -18.01 -9.76 17.71
CA PHE A 12 -16.67 -10.33 17.63
C PHE A 12 -16.39 -11.42 18.69
N ARG A 13 -17.00 -11.31 19.87
CA ARG A 13 -16.88 -12.35 20.91
C ARG A 13 -17.53 -13.66 20.50
N ASP A 14 -18.65 -13.59 19.80
CA ASP A 14 -19.37 -14.77 19.29
C ASP A 14 -18.60 -15.49 18.18
N LEU A 15 -17.61 -14.82 17.57
CA LEU A 15 -16.68 -15.44 16.61
C LEU A 15 -15.53 -16.20 17.28
N GLY A 16 -15.42 -16.16 18.61
CA GLY A 16 -14.44 -16.93 19.38
C GLY A 16 -13.05 -16.28 19.53
N ILE A 17 -12.90 -15.00 19.20
CA ILE A 17 -11.61 -14.30 19.40
C ILE A 17 -11.29 -14.10 20.89
N HIS A 18 -10.01 -13.88 21.20
CA HIS A 18 -9.59 -13.64 22.58
C HIS A 18 -10.31 -12.42 23.21
N PRO A 19 -10.80 -12.48 24.47
CA PRO A 19 -11.58 -11.40 25.09
C PRO A 19 -10.88 -10.02 25.09
N SER A 20 -9.56 -9.98 25.29
CA SER A 20 -8.79 -8.73 25.23
C SER A 20 -8.86 -8.05 23.86
N LEU A 21 -8.91 -8.83 22.77
CA LEU A 21 -9.05 -8.30 21.41
C LEU A 21 -10.44 -7.72 21.20
N ALA A 22 -11.48 -8.43 21.63
CA ALA A 22 -12.86 -7.93 21.56
C ALA A 22 -13.03 -6.62 22.35
N ASN A 23 -12.42 -6.51 23.53
CA ASN A 23 -12.42 -5.28 24.32
C ASN A 23 -11.68 -4.14 23.61
N ALA A 24 -10.52 -4.44 23.01
CA ALA A 24 -9.75 -3.45 22.26
C ALA A 24 -10.49 -2.94 21.01
N LEU A 25 -11.25 -3.79 20.32
CA LEU A 25 -12.11 -3.40 19.20
C LEU A 25 -13.27 -2.51 19.66
N SER A 26 -13.97 -2.91 20.71
CA SER A 26 -15.08 -2.13 21.27
C SER A 26 -14.62 -0.74 21.75
N ALA A 27 -13.44 -0.63 22.36
CA ALA A 27 -12.83 0.65 22.73
C ALA A 27 -12.48 1.55 21.52
N GLN A 28 -12.35 0.97 20.33
CA GLN A 28 -12.17 1.69 19.06
C GLN A 28 -13.50 1.97 18.34
N GLY A 29 -14.64 1.61 18.93
CA GLY A 29 -15.97 1.75 18.32
C GLY A 29 -16.25 0.71 17.23
N ILE A 30 -15.49 -0.39 17.17
CA ILE A 30 -15.66 -1.47 16.20
C ILE A 30 -16.46 -2.58 16.87
N GLU A 31 -17.78 -2.58 16.66
CA GLU A 31 -18.70 -3.47 17.39
C GLU A 31 -19.12 -4.70 16.59
N LEU A 32 -19.38 -4.54 15.30
CA LEU A 32 -19.92 -5.60 14.44
C LEU A 32 -18.89 -6.06 13.41
N PRO A 33 -18.73 -7.38 13.22
CA PRO A 33 -17.86 -7.93 12.21
C PRO A 33 -18.43 -7.74 10.81
N PHE A 34 -17.53 -7.58 9.84
CA PHE A 34 -17.89 -7.63 8.42
C PHE A 34 -18.09 -9.08 7.98
N PRO A 35 -18.83 -9.35 6.89
CA PRO A 35 -19.08 -10.71 6.44
C PRO A 35 -17.81 -11.57 6.28
N ILE A 36 -16.68 -10.99 5.84
CA ILE A 36 -15.42 -11.75 5.67
C ILE A 36 -14.84 -12.17 7.00
N GLN A 37 -15.05 -11.36 8.04
CA GLN A 37 -14.60 -11.65 9.39
C GLN A 37 -15.48 -12.75 9.98
N GLU A 38 -16.81 -12.69 9.81
CA GLU A 38 -17.72 -13.74 10.26
C GLU A 38 -17.45 -15.10 9.60
N ALA A 39 -17.17 -15.08 8.30
CA ALA A 39 -16.90 -16.28 7.53
C ALA A 39 -15.54 -16.90 7.88
N THR A 40 -14.49 -16.09 8.01
CA THR A 40 -13.13 -16.63 8.11
C THR A 40 -12.63 -16.84 9.53
N ILE A 41 -13.01 -15.98 10.49
CA ILE A 41 -12.44 -16.02 11.86
C ILE A 41 -12.67 -17.37 12.54
N PRO A 42 -13.89 -17.97 12.56
CA PRO A 42 -14.15 -19.20 13.31
C PRO A 42 -13.28 -20.38 12.85
N ASP A 43 -13.05 -20.52 11.54
CA ASP A 43 -12.16 -21.56 11.01
C ASP A 43 -10.69 -21.21 11.27
N ALA A 44 -10.32 -19.94 11.12
CA ALA A 44 -8.96 -19.49 11.30
C ALA A 44 -8.47 -19.67 12.75
N ILE A 45 -9.31 -19.41 13.75
CA ILE A 45 -8.91 -19.62 15.17
C ILE A 45 -8.79 -21.09 15.56
N GLN A 46 -9.39 -22.01 14.80
CA GLN A 46 -9.21 -23.45 14.97
C GLN A 46 -7.89 -23.96 14.36
N GLY A 47 -7.15 -23.09 13.66
CA GLY A 47 -5.86 -23.41 13.07
C GLY A 47 -5.94 -23.95 11.63
N PHE A 48 -7.11 -23.94 11.00
CA PHE A 48 -7.23 -24.30 9.58
C PHE A 48 -6.51 -23.27 8.70
N ASP A 49 -5.94 -23.73 7.59
CA ASP A 49 -5.51 -22.84 6.53
C ASP A 49 -6.72 -22.14 5.90
N ILE A 50 -6.55 -20.88 5.51
CA ILE A 50 -7.66 -20.05 5.01
C ILE A 50 -7.33 -19.53 3.63
N LEU A 51 -8.29 -19.65 2.71
CA LEU A 51 -8.30 -18.92 1.45
C LEU A 51 -9.45 -17.90 1.47
N GLY A 52 -9.13 -16.67 1.88
CA GLY A 52 -10.08 -15.56 1.97
C GLY A 52 -10.13 -14.75 0.67
N ARG A 53 -11.29 -14.73 0.02
CA ARG A 53 -11.54 -13.95 -1.20
C ARG A 53 -12.47 -12.78 -0.92
N GLY A 54 -11.96 -11.57 -1.15
CA GLY A 54 -12.69 -10.32 -0.96
C GLY A 54 -11.92 -9.10 -1.49
N GLN A 55 -12.63 -8.04 -1.87
CA GLN A 55 -12.02 -6.80 -2.36
C GLN A 55 -11.37 -5.98 -1.24
N THR A 56 -10.54 -5.00 -1.58
CA THR A 56 -10.01 -4.02 -0.61
C THR A 56 -11.19 -3.31 0.09
N GLY A 57 -11.07 -3.04 1.39
CA GLY A 57 -12.14 -2.42 2.18
C GLY A 57 -13.16 -3.40 2.77
N SER A 58 -13.14 -4.68 2.36
CA SER A 58 -14.03 -5.71 2.94
C SER A 58 -13.69 -6.14 4.36
N GLY A 59 -12.67 -5.54 5.01
CA GLY A 59 -12.30 -5.86 6.40
C GLY A 59 -11.34 -7.04 6.57
N LYS A 60 -10.65 -7.49 5.51
CA LYS A 60 -9.68 -8.61 5.52
C LYS A 60 -8.59 -8.48 6.58
N THR A 61 -8.08 -7.26 6.78
CA THR A 61 -6.99 -6.99 7.73
C THR A 61 -7.36 -7.38 9.17
N LEU A 62 -8.57 -7.03 9.61
CA LEU A 62 -9.07 -7.47 10.92
C LEU A 62 -9.39 -8.96 10.92
N ALA A 63 -9.88 -9.51 9.82
CA ALA A 63 -10.21 -10.94 9.73
C ALA A 63 -9.00 -11.83 10.03
N PHE A 64 -7.91 -11.70 9.27
CA PHE A 64 -6.69 -12.46 9.55
C PHE A 64 -5.98 -11.98 10.80
N GLY A 65 -6.07 -10.69 11.12
CA GLY A 65 -5.39 -10.09 12.26
C GLY A 65 -5.88 -10.65 13.58
N LEU A 66 -7.19 -10.72 13.77
CA LEU A 66 -7.79 -11.26 14.98
C LEU A 66 -7.54 -12.76 15.14
N ALA A 67 -7.60 -13.51 14.03
CA ALA A 67 -7.26 -14.93 14.05
C ALA A 67 -5.78 -15.17 14.40
N LEU A 68 -4.86 -14.47 13.72
CA LEU A 68 -3.43 -14.52 13.99
C LEU A 68 -3.14 -14.21 15.46
N LEU A 69 -3.67 -13.10 15.98
CA LEU A 69 -3.43 -12.66 17.35
C LEU A 69 -4.00 -13.64 18.38
N THR A 70 -5.18 -14.21 18.12
CA THR A 70 -5.78 -15.25 18.98
C THR A 70 -4.88 -16.50 19.02
N ASN A 71 -4.39 -16.97 17.86
CA ASN A 71 -3.59 -18.20 17.77
C ASN A 71 -2.19 -18.08 18.35
N ILE A 72 -1.63 -16.87 18.42
CA ILE A 72 -0.32 -16.63 19.06
C ILE A 72 -0.43 -16.15 20.51
N PHE A 73 -1.63 -16.12 21.09
CA PHE A 73 -1.81 -15.73 22.49
C PHE A 73 -0.95 -16.60 23.42
N GLY A 74 -0.26 -15.96 24.37
CA GLY A 74 0.64 -16.62 25.31
C GLY A 74 1.95 -17.16 24.73
N LYS A 75 2.19 -17.04 23.42
CA LYS A 75 3.46 -17.44 22.79
C LYS A 75 4.53 -16.38 23.02
N ARG A 76 5.79 -16.79 23.11
CA ARG A 76 6.93 -15.87 23.25
C ARG A 76 7.84 -16.02 22.04
N ALA A 77 8.19 -14.88 21.45
CA ALA A 77 9.26 -14.83 20.46
C ALA A 77 10.62 -14.75 21.13
N SER A 78 11.61 -15.32 20.47
CA SER A 78 13.01 -15.22 20.85
C SER A 78 13.71 -14.22 19.92
N ALA A 79 14.90 -13.76 20.30
CA ALA A 79 15.71 -12.90 19.43
C ALA A 79 15.83 -13.52 18.02
N HIS A 80 15.57 -12.71 17.00
CA HIS A 80 15.57 -13.07 15.58
C HIS A 80 14.56 -14.15 15.15
N LYS A 81 13.67 -14.60 16.04
CA LYS A 81 12.74 -15.72 15.82
C LYS A 81 11.29 -15.29 16.09
N PRO A 82 10.63 -14.60 15.14
CA PRO A 82 9.23 -14.24 15.26
C PRO A 82 8.33 -15.48 15.29
N VAL A 83 7.13 -15.33 15.84
CA VAL A 83 6.10 -16.40 15.89
C VAL A 83 4.98 -16.18 14.87
N ALA A 84 4.87 -14.99 14.29
CA ALA A 84 3.92 -14.70 13.23
C ALA A 84 4.50 -13.79 12.14
N LEU A 85 4.03 -13.99 10.91
CA LEU A 85 4.42 -13.22 9.75
C LEU A 85 3.18 -12.81 8.94
N VAL A 86 3.11 -11.54 8.55
CA VAL A 86 2.18 -11.03 7.54
C VAL A 86 2.99 -10.48 6.37
N LEU A 87 2.85 -11.06 5.19
CA LEU A 87 3.43 -10.55 3.95
C LEU A 87 2.45 -9.61 3.27
N ALA A 88 2.95 -8.43 2.90
CA ALA A 88 2.21 -7.43 2.12
C ALA A 88 3.02 -7.02 0.88
N PRO A 89 2.39 -6.72 -0.26
CA PRO A 89 3.06 -6.37 -1.52
C PRO A 89 3.86 -5.07 -1.45
N THR A 90 3.42 -4.10 -0.66
CA THR A 90 4.02 -2.77 -0.58
C THR A 90 4.34 -2.40 0.86
N ARG A 91 5.28 -1.48 1.04
CA ARG A 91 5.55 -0.94 2.38
C ARG A 91 4.33 -0.20 2.92
N GLU A 92 3.61 0.52 2.07
CA GLU A 92 2.45 1.31 2.50
C GLU A 92 1.37 0.40 3.08
N LEU A 93 1.09 -0.72 2.41
CA LEU A 93 0.15 -1.71 2.93
C LEU A 93 0.71 -2.40 4.18
N ALA A 94 2.01 -2.72 4.23
CA ALA A 94 2.63 -3.24 5.46
C ALA A 94 2.50 -2.28 6.64
N GLN A 95 2.61 -0.97 6.41
CA GLN A 95 2.42 0.07 7.42
C GLN A 95 0.96 0.14 7.88
N GLN A 96 0.00 0.19 6.95
CA GLN A 96 -1.43 0.19 7.25
C GLN A 96 -1.85 -1.06 8.04
N THR A 97 -1.38 -2.24 7.61
CA THR A 97 -1.64 -3.49 8.32
C THR A 97 -1.05 -3.46 9.73
N ASN A 98 0.17 -2.92 9.90
CA ASN A 98 0.75 -2.77 11.23
C ASN A 98 0.04 -1.71 12.09
N GLU A 99 -0.48 -0.63 11.52
CA GLU A 99 -1.29 0.38 12.24
C GLU A 99 -2.56 -0.25 12.83
N VAL A 100 -3.17 -1.21 12.12
CA VAL A 100 -4.31 -1.98 12.63
C VAL A 100 -3.88 -3.03 13.66
N LEU A 101 -2.82 -3.81 13.37
CA LEU A 101 -2.41 -4.93 14.23
C LEU A 101 -1.73 -4.52 15.52
N HIS A 102 -0.90 -3.47 15.51
CA HIS A 102 -0.06 -3.08 16.64
C HIS A 102 -0.84 -2.80 17.94
N PRO A 103 -1.91 -1.97 17.96
CA PRO A 103 -2.68 -1.73 19.17
C PRO A 103 -3.37 -3.01 19.66
N LEU A 104 -3.85 -3.86 18.75
CA LEU A 104 -4.48 -5.14 19.08
C LEU A 104 -3.45 -6.13 19.66
N ALA A 105 -2.25 -6.21 19.08
CA ALA A 105 -1.15 -7.03 19.57
C ALA A 105 -0.74 -6.64 21.00
N ARG A 106 -0.67 -5.33 21.28
CA ARG A 106 -0.37 -4.82 22.63
C ARG A 106 -1.40 -5.26 23.66
N SER A 107 -2.68 -5.36 23.30
CA SER A 107 -3.76 -5.81 24.20
C SER A 107 -3.59 -7.26 24.68
N ILE A 108 -2.77 -8.05 23.99
CA ILE A 108 -2.45 -9.44 24.34
C ILE A 108 -0.97 -9.66 24.71
N GLY A 109 -0.25 -8.57 25.02
CA GLY A 109 1.16 -8.63 25.42
C GLY A 109 2.14 -8.98 24.29
N GLN A 110 1.72 -8.86 23.04
CA GLN A 110 2.57 -9.01 21.85
C GLN A 110 3.04 -7.66 21.31
N ASP A 111 4.02 -7.70 20.42
CA ASP A 111 4.50 -6.53 19.67
C ASP A 111 4.64 -6.87 18.18
N SER A 112 4.52 -5.86 17.33
CA SER A 112 4.63 -5.99 15.88
C SER A 112 5.56 -4.94 15.28
N VAL A 113 6.32 -5.33 14.24
CA VAL A 113 7.23 -4.42 13.53
C VAL A 113 7.11 -4.55 12.03
N VAL A 114 7.24 -3.41 11.34
CA VAL A 114 7.28 -3.36 9.87
C VAL A 114 8.69 -3.65 9.36
N ILE A 115 8.80 -4.64 8.47
CA ILE A 115 10.04 -5.02 7.78
C ILE A 115 9.91 -4.68 6.29
N ALA A 116 10.40 -3.51 5.90
CA ALA A 116 10.21 -3.00 4.54
C ALA A 116 11.38 -2.20 3.99
N GLY A 117 11.45 -2.15 2.65
CA GLY A 117 12.41 -1.33 1.91
C GLY A 117 12.33 0.15 2.30
N GLY A 118 13.46 0.86 2.22
CA GLY A 118 13.53 2.31 2.53
C GLY A 118 13.40 2.67 4.02
N VAL A 119 13.33 1.70 4.93
CA VAL A 119 13.59 1.88 6.36
C VAL A 119 15.04 1.44 6.65
N PRO A 120 15.81 2.14 7.50
CA PRO A 120 17.18 1.73 7.84
C PRO A 120 17.26 0.31 8.40
N TYR A 121 18.28 -0.46 8.00
CA TYR A 121 18.49 -1.84 8.46
C TYR A 121 18.63 -1.90 9.99
N GLY A 122 19.44 -1.03 10.59
CA GLY A 122 19.70 -1.04 12.03
C GLY A 122 18.44 -0.96 12.89
N LYS A 123 17.41 -0.19 12.47
CA LYS A 123 16.13 -0.12 13.21
C LYS A 123 15.39 -1.46 13.20
N GLN A 124 15.40 -2.15 12.06
CA GLN A 124 14.73 -3.44 11.89
C GLN A 124 15.49 -4.56 12.61
N ILE A 125 16.81 -4.60 12.47
CA ILE A 125 17.70 -5.55 13.16
C ILE A 125 17.57 -5.40 14.67
N ASN A 126 17.56 -4.17 15.21
CA ASN A 126 17.38 -3.96 16.64
C ASN A 126 16.01 -4.41 17.15
N ALA A 127 14.96 -4.32 16.33
CA ALA A 127 13.65 -4.87 16.68
C ALA A 127 13.67 -6.41 16.72
N LEU A 128 14.31 -7.04 15.73
CA LEU A 128 14.49 -8.49 15.68
C LEU A 128 15.30 -9.01 16.88
N LYS A 129 16.37 -8.31 17.26
CA LYS A 129 17.18 -8.61 18.46
C LYS A 129 16.38 -8.60 19.76
N ARG A 130 15.36 -7.73 19.86
CA ARG A 130 14.47 -7.68 21.03
C ARG A 130 13.45 -8.83 21.09
N GLY A 131 13.35 -9.66 20.06
CA GLY A 131 12.40 -10.77 20.00
C GLY A 131 10.97 -10.30 19.75
N VAL A 132 10.75 -9.42 18.78
CA VAL A 132 9.39 -9.02 18.37
C VAL A 132 8.61 -10.23 17.85
N GLY A 133 7.36 -10.37 18.32
CA GLY A 133 6.49 -11.51 18.04
C GLY A 133 6.00 -11.58 16.60
N ILE A 134 5.64 -10.43 16.03
CA ILE A 134 4.93 -10.34 14.74
C ILE A 134 5.75 -9.49 13.76
N LEU A 135 6.02 -10.03 12.57
CA LEU A 135 6.56 -9.26 11.46
C LEU A 135 5.47 -8.91 10.46
N VAL A 136 5.37 -7.64 10.06
CA VAL A 136 4.59 -7.22 8.89
C VAL A 136 5.58 -6.78 7.82
N ALA A 137 5.73 -7.57 6.76
CA ALA A 137 6.91 -7.50 5.90
C ALA A 137 6.60 -7.41 4.40
N THR A 138 7.45 -6.69 3.67
CA THR A 138 7.51 -6.79 2.20
C THR A 138 8.49 -7.90 1.78
N PRO A 139 8.19 -8.71 0.75
CA PRO A 139 8.99 -9.89 0.40
C PRO A 139 10.49 -9.61 0.21
N GLY A 140 10.85 -8.59 -0.58
CA GLY A 140 12.25 -8.28 -0.89
C GLY A 140 13.08 -7.99 0.37
N ARG A 141 12.61 -7.07 1.24
CA ARG A 141 13.34 -6.73 2.46
C ARG A 141 13.44 -7.90 3.44
N LEU A 142 12.42 -8.75 3.52
CA LEU A 142 12.47 -9.91 4.41
C LEU A 142 13.53 -10.90 3.94
N ILE A 143 13.62 -11.17 2.63
CA ILE A 143 14.68 -12.01 2.06
C ILE A 143 16.05 -11.45 2.38
N ASP A 144 16.28 -10.15 2.19
CA ASP A 144 17.57 -9.53 2.51
C ASP A 144 17.99 -9.80 3.97
N LEU A 145 17.03 -9.76 4.91
CA LEU A 145 17.31 -9.98 6.33
C LEU A 145 17.51 -11.47 6.64
N ILE A 146 16.82 -12.37 5.94
CA ILE A 146 17.06 -13.82 6.04
C ILE A 146 18.48 -14.15 5.55
N GLU A 147 18.87 -13.60 4.40
CA GLU A 147 20.21 -13.81 3.81
C GLU A 147 21.35 -13.25 4.65
N ARG A 148 21.06 -12.22 5.45
CA ARG A 148 21.99 -11.66 6.44
C ARG A 148 21.98 -12.41 7.78
N GLU A 149 21.19 -13.48 7.89
CA GLU A 149 21.00 -14.26 9.11
C GLU A 149 20.43 -13.44 10.29
N GLU A 150 19.77 -12.31 9.98
CA GLU A 150 19.16 -11.41 10.97
C GLU A 150 17.73 -11.85 11.35
N VAL A 151 17.16 -12.84 10.66
CA VAL A 151 15.85 -13.40 11.00
C VAL A 151 15.78 -14.87 10.60
N ASN A 152 15.16 -15.68 11.47
CA ASN A 152 14.90 -17.09 11.25
C ASN A 152 13.40 -17.37 11.39
N LEU A 153 12.80 -17.94 10.35
CA LEU A 153 11.36 -18.17 10.25
C LEU A 153 10.90 -19.55 10.72
N ASN A 154 11.79 -20.38 11.28
CA ASN A 154 11.45 -21.73 11.75
C ASN A 154 10.52 -21.76 12.97
N SER A 155 10.32 -20.62 13.63
CA SER A 155 9.47 -20.47 14.82
C SER A 155 8.09 -19.91 14.50
N LEU A 156 7.80 -19.65 13.22
CA LEU A 156 6.49 -19.20 12.78
C LEU A 156 5.43 -20.26 13.07
N LEU A 157 4.36 -19.81 13.72
CA LEU A 157 3.13 -20.56 13.98
C LEU A 157 2.04 -20.18 12.96
N VAL A 158 2.01 -18.92 12.55
CA VAL A 158 1.01 -18.37 11.62
C VAL A 158 1.69 -17.50 10.57
N THR A 159 1.37 -17.73 9.30
CA THR A 159 1.80 -16.90 8.17
C THR A 159 0.59 -16.41 7.37
N VAL A 160 0.55 -15.12 7.08
CA VAL A 160 -0.49 -14.48 6.26
C VAL A 160 0.11 -13.92 4.98
N LEU A 161 -0.56 -14.12 3.85
CA LEU A 161 -0.30 -13.41 2.60
C LEU A 161 -1.49 -12.47 2.33
N ASP A 162 -1.26 -11.16 2.40
CA ASP A 162 -2.28 -10.15 2.12
C ASP A 162 -2.08 -9.53 0.73
N GLU A 163 -3.17 -9.41 -0.04
CA GLU A 163 -3.17 -8.99 -1.44
C GLU A 163 -2.18 -9.81 -2.31
N ALA A 164 -2.30 -11.14 -2.26
CA ALA A 164 -1.41 -12.08 -2.95
C ALA A 164 -1.40 -11.89 -4.48
N ASP A 165 -2.52 -11.48 -5.07
CA ASP A 165 -2.61 -11.10 -6.48
C ASP A 165 -1.83 -9.83 -6.81
N GLN A 166 -1.80 -8.85 -5.92
CA GLN A 166 -0.92 -7.70 -6.08
C GLN A 166 0.56 -8.11 -5.97
N MET A 167 0.91 -9.04 -5.07
CA MET A 167 2.27 -9.59 -5.04
C MET A 167 2.63 -10.28 -6.36
N ALA A 168 1.67 -10.96 -6.99
CA ALA A 168 1.84 -11.54 -8.31
C ALA A 168 2.10 -10.50 -9.39
N ASP A 169 1.29 -9.44 -9.44
CA ASP A 169 1.45 -8.33 -10.39
C ASP A 169 2.81 -7.66 -10.30
N MET A 170 3.39 -7.61 -9.10
CA MET A 170 4.70 -7.01 -8.84
C MET A 170 5.86 -7.98 -9.07
N GLY A 171 5.58 -9.22 -9.51
CA GLY A 171 6.60 -10.25 -9.75
C GLY A 171 7.22 -10.82 -8.48
N PHE A 172 6.56 -10.69 -7.32
CA PHE A 172 7.10 -11.15 -6.04
C PHE A 172 6.84 -12.62 -5.73
N LEU A 173 6.10 -13.37 -6.55
CA LEU A 173 5.80 -14.78 -6.26
C LEU A 173 7.05 -15.64 -6.01
N PRO A 174 8.15 -15.52 -6.79
CA PRO A 174 9.37 -16.28 -6.49
C PRO A 174 9.93 -15.97 -5.10
N ALA A 175 9.91 -14.69 -4.70
CA ALA A 175 10.34 -14.26 -3.37
C ALA A 175 9.42 -14.81 -2.27
N VAL A 176 8.10 -14.72 -2.46
CA VAL A 176 7.10 -15.26 -1.53
C VAL A 176 7.30 -16.76 -1.34
N LYS A 177 7.44 -17.54 -2.41
CA LYS A 177 7.70 -18.98 -2.36
C LYS A 177 8.96 -19.30 -1.55
N ARG A 178 10.03 -18.55 -1.77
CA ARG A 178 11.29 -18.70 -1.03
C ARG A 178 11.11 -18.42 0.46
N ILE A 179 10.40 -17.35 0.84
CA ILE A 179 10.07 -17.04 2.24
C ILE A 179 9.28 -18.17 2.89
N LEU A 180 8.22 -18.66 2.22
CA LEU A 180 7.39 -19.75 2.74
C LEU A 180 8.18 -21.05 2.93
N ASN A 181 9.20 -21.31 2.11
CA ASN A 181 10.08 -22.46 2.27
C ASN A 181 11.01 -22.38 3.50
N TYR A 182 11.24 -21.19 4.07
CA TYR A 182 11.96 -21.03 5.35
C TYR A 182 11.08 -21.28 6.59
N SER A 183 9.75 -21.31 6.42
CA SER A 183 8.79 -21.61 7.48
C SER A 183 8.54 -23.12 7.61
N LYS A 184 8.09 -23.57 8.78
CA LYS A 184 7.67 -24.97 8.97
C LYS A 184 6.44 -25.28 8.12
N LYS A 185 6.37 -26.50 7.58
CA LYS A 185 5.24 -26.95 6.74
C LYS A 185 3.92 -27.02 7.52
N ASP A 186 3.98 -27.36 8.81
CA ASP A 186 2.79 -27.53 9.67
C ASP A 186 2.37 -26.21 10.36
N SER A 187 2.89 -25.06 9.91
CA SER A 187 2.43 -23.75 10.39
C SER A 187 1.17 -23.34 9.63
N GLN A 188 0.23 -22.72 10.33
CA GLN A 188 -1.01 -22.24 9.73
C GLN A 188 -0.70 -21.17 8.68
N ARG A 189 -1.37 -21.25 7.53
CA ARG A 189 -1.26 -20.29 6.43
C ARG A 189 -2.62 -19.74 6.05
N MET A 190 -2.69 -18.42 5.99
CA MET A 190 -3.87 -17.73 5.51
C MET A 190 -3.51 -16.88 4.30
N LEU A 191 -4.22 -17.05 3.20
CA LEU A 191 -4.03 -16.29 1.97
C LEU A 191 -5.28 -15.46 1.70
N PHE A 192 -5.09 -14.15 1.58
CA PHE A 192 -6.13 -13.19 1.26
C PHE A 192 -5.83 -12.52 -0.08
N SER A 193 -6.78 -12.63 -1.01
CA SER A 193 -6.61 -12.11 -2.37
C SER A 193 -7.95 -11.71 -2.97
N ALA A 194 -7.97 -10.71 -3.86
CA ALA A 194 -9.18 -10.40 -4.62
C ALA A 194 -9.38 -11.41 -5.77
N THR A 195 -8.29 -11.88 -6.34
CA THR A 195 -8.27 -12.81 -7.48
C THR A 195 -7.34 -14.01 -7.24
N LEU A 196 -7.63 -15.16 -7.88
CA LEU A 196 -6.74 -16.34 -7.85
C LEU A 196 -5.87 -16.47 -9.11
N ASP A 197 -6.00 -15.53 -10.03
CA ASP A 197 -5.25 -15.54 -11.29
C ASP A 197 -3.78 -15.18 -11.06
N ARG A 198 -3.01 -15.18 -12.16
CA ARG A 198 -1.62 -14.67 -12.19
C ARG A 198 -0.65 -15.48 -11.31
N GLY A 199 -0.92 -16.78 -11.14
CA GLY A 199 -0.05 -17.70 -10.40
C GLY A 199 -0.31 -17.77 -8.89
N VAL A 200 -1.35 -17.06 -8.41
CA VAL A 200 -1.82 -17.19 -7.02
C VAL A 200 -2.43 -18.58 -6.78
N ASP A 201 -3.15 -19.14 -7.76
CA ASP A 201 -3.64 -20.53 -7.73
C ASP A 201 -2.53 -21.56 -7.46
N GLY A 202 -1.36 -21.37 -8.08
CA GLY A 202 -0.18 -22.19 -7.86
C GLY A 202 0.40 -22.02 -6.45
N LEU A 203 0.30 -20.83 -5.85
CA LEU A 203 0.66 -20.64 -4.44
C LEU A 203 -0.30 -21.39 -3.52
N VAL A 204 -1.61 -21.28 -3.75
CA VAL A 204 -2.64 -21.97 -2.94
C VAL A 204 -2.37 -23.47 -2.94
N LYS A 205 -2.28 -24.09 -4.12
CA LYS A 205 -2.07 -25.55 -4.26
C LYS A 205 -0.78 -26.05 -3.63
N GLN A 206 0.27 -25.23 -3.65
CA GLN A 206 1.59 -25.64 -3.18
C GLN A 206 1.78 -25.42 -1.67
N TYR A 207 1.15 -24.40 -1.10
CA TYR A 207 1.46 -23.93 0.25
C TYR A 207 0.33 -24.02 1.26
N LEU A 208 -0.93 -24.15 0.84
CA LEU A 208 -2.06 -24.32 1.77
C LEU A 208 -2.42 -25.81 1.87
N HIS A 209 -2.77 -26.27 3.07
CA HIS A 209 -3.18 -27.65 3.35
C HIS A 209 -4.66 -27.72 3.75
N ASP A 210 -5.48 -28.35 2.90
CA ASP A 210 -6.96 -28.43 3.03
C ASP A 210 -7.60 -27.09 3.46
N PRO A 211 -7.38 -25.99 2.70
CA PRO A 211 -7.80 -24.68 3.17
C PRO A 211 -9.32 -24.52 3.16
N LYS A 212 -9.85 -23.85 4.18
CA LYS A 212 -11.24 -23.38 4.18
C LYS A 212 -11.34 -22.17 3.27
N GLU A 213 -12.07 -22.37 2.17
CA GLU A 213 -12.31 -21.31 1.19
C GLU A 213 -13.53 -20.48 1.55
N HIS A 214 -13.30 -19.18 1.73
CA HIS A 214 -14.35 -18.22 2.03
C HIS A 214 -14.34 -17.13 0.98
N SER A 215 -15.42 -17.04 0.22
CA SER A 215 -15.56 -16.04 -0.84
C SER A 215 -16.79 -15.20 -0.60
N ILE A 216 -16.59 -13.91 -0.39
CA ILE A 216 -17.69 -12.97 -0.33
C ILE A 216 -17.83 -12.31 -1.67
N LYS A 217 -18.88 -12.71 -2.36
CA LYS A 217 -19.49 -11.86 -3.37
C LYS A 217 -20.13 -10.71 -2.60
N GLU A 218 -19.84 -9.48 -2.97
CA GLU A 218 -20.59 -8.35 -2.43
C GLU A 218 -22.08 -8.67 -2.53
N ILE A 219 -22.81 -8.44 -1.44
CA ILE A 219 -24.24 -8.21 -1.55
C ILE A 219 -24.32 -7.00 -2.49
N GLU A 220 -24.94 -7.17 -3.65
CA GLU A 220 -25.04 -6.15 -4.72
C GLU A 220 -25.58 -4.80 -4.23
N THR A 221 -26.08 -4.74 -3.00
CA THR A 221 -26.67 -3.59 -2.32
C THR A 221 -25.67 -2.64 -1.64
N SER A 222 -24.35 -2.86 -1.68
CA SER A 222 -23.36 -1.90 -1.13
C SER A 222 -22.37 -1.32 -2.14
N LYS A 223 -22.60 -1.52 -3.46
CA LYS A 223 -21.98 -0.61 -4.43
C LYS A 223 -22.55 0.78 -4.15
N GLY A 224 -21.75 1.67 -3.57
CA GLY A 224 -21.93 3.08 -3.91
C GLY A 224 -21.99 3.13 -5.44
N LYS A 225 -23.13 3.54 -6.00
CA LYS A 225 -23.31 3.57 -7.46
C LYS A 225 -22.19 4.44 -8.03
N MET A 226 -21.22 3.81 -8.69
CA MET A 226 -20.19 4.52 -9.41
C MET A 226 -20.73 4.82 -10.80
N ASP A 227 -20.76 6.10 -11.15
CA ASP A 227 -21.12 6.50 -12.50
C ASP A 227 -19.87 6.47 -13.38
N HIS A 228 -19.91 5.67 -14.44
CA HIS A 228 -18.79 5.49 -15.35
C HIS A 228 -19.02 6.27 -16.65
N TYR A 229 -18.09 7.12 -17.02
CA TYR A 229 -18.14 7.94 -18.22
C TYR A 229 -16.90 7.74 -19.08
N VAL A 230 -17.10 7.70 -20.39
CA VAL A 230 -16.04 7.72 -21.40
C VAL A 230 -16.16 9.02 -22.18
N PHE A 231 -15.20 9.92 -21.98
CA PHE A 231 -15.13 11.17 -22.71
C PHE A 231 -14.21 10.98 -23.91
N VAL A 232 -14.81 11.05 -25.10
CA VAL A 232 -14.09 11.09 -26.36
C VAL A 232 -13.75 12.53 -26.64
N VAL A 233 -12.46 12.85 -26.65
CA VAL A 233 -11.93 14.21 -26.81
C VAL A 233 -11.02 14.27 -28.02
N ASP A 234 -10.97 15.43 -28.65
CA ASP A 234 -9.99 15.67 -29.70
C ASP A 234 -8.59 15.88 -29.09
N GLN A 235 -7.54 15.47 -29.81
CA GLN A 235 -6.18 15.44 -29.28
C GLN A 235 -5.68 16.81 -28.82
N GLY A 236 -6.08 17.88 -29.53
CA GLY A 236 -5.75 19.28 -29.16
C GLY A 236 -6.42 19.73 -27.86
N ASP A 237 -7.60 19.20 -27.56
CA ASP A 237 -8.41 19.64 -26.43
C ASP A 237 -8.12 18.86 -25.14
N LYS A 238 -7.49 17.68 -25.24
CA LYS A 238 -7.25 16.80 -24.09
C LYS A 238 -6.53 17.51 -22.94
N ALA A 239 -5.55 18.36 -23.24
CA ALA A 239 -4.82 19.12 -22.22
C ALA A 239 -5.72 20.16 -21.52
N THR A 240 -6.52 20.90 -22.29
CA THR A 240 -7.46 21.90 -21.77
C THR A 240 -8.52 21.25 -20.89
N ILE A 241 -9.16 20.19 -21.38
CA ILE A 241 -10.17 19.43 -20.64
C ILE A 241 -9.58 18.84 -19.35
N THR A 242 -8.34 18.34 -19.40
CA THR A 242 -7.64 17.83 -18.21
C THR A 242 -7.44 18.91 -17.17
N ASN A 243 -7.00 20.11 -17.56
CA ASN A 243 -6.84 21.23 -16.64
C ASN A 243 -8.19 21.67 -16.05
N GLN A 244 -9.25 21.64 -16.85
CA GLN A 244 -10.59 22.01 -16.40
C GLN A 244 -11.16 21.03 -15.37
N ILE A 245 -11.03 19.71 -15.62
CA ILE A 245 -11.39 18.68 -14.65
C ILE A 245 -10.56 18.82 -13.39
N ALA A 246 -9.25 19.06 -13.51
CA ALA A 246 -8.35 19.18 -12.38
C ALA A 246 -8.60 20.43 -11.52
N SER A 247 -9.27 21.46 -12.06
CA SER A 247 -9.61 22.70 -11.37
C SER A 247 -10.93 22.64 -10.58
N ARG A 248 -11.58 21.46 -10.54
CA ARG A 248 -12.81 21.24 -9.77
C ARG A 248 -12.59 21.38 -8.26
N ASP A 249 -13.69 21.47 -7.53
CA ASP A 249 -13.66 21.29 -6.07
C ASP A 249 -13.64 19.80 -5.69
N GLY A 250 -12.98 19.45 -4.59
CA GLY A 250 -12.88 18.09 -4.09
C GLY A 250 -11.62 17.35 -4.56
N LYS A 251 -11.37 16.19 -3.97
CA LYS A 251 -10.15 15.41 -4.25
C LYS A 251 -10.34 14.54 -5.47
N THR A 252 -9.35 14.58 -6.37
CA THR A 252 -9.36 13.82 -7.62
C THR A 252 -8.08 13.02 -7.77
N ILE A 253 -8.17 11.80 -8.31
CA ILE A 253 -7.00 11.01 -8.70
C ILE A 253 -6.95 10.84 -10.22
N PHE A 254 -5.81 11.17 -10.82
CA PHE A 254 -5.54 10.99 -12.24
C PHE A 254 -4.59 9.80 -12.43
N PHE A 255 -5.05 8.80 -13.17
CA PHE A 255 -4.26 7.63 -13.52
C PHE A 255 -3.58 7.81 -14.86
N VAL A 256 -2.25 7.66 -14.85
CA VAL A 256 -1.39 7.73 -16.03
C VAL A 256 -0.59 6.44 -16.18
N ARG A 257 -0.19 6.14 -17.43
CA ARG A 257 0.52 4.91 -17.76
C ARG A 257 1.97 4.91 -17.30
N THR A 258 2.64 6.06 -17.30
CA THR A 258 4.09 6.14 -17.09
C THR A 258 4.47 7.16 -16.02
N GLN A 259 5.62 6.92 -15.36
CA GLN A 259 6.18 7.81 -14.35
C GLN A 259 6.49 9.20 -14.91
N ARG A 260 7.10 9.25 -16.11
CA ARG A 260 7.35 10.50 -16.84
C ARG A 260 6.06 11.24 -17.18
N GLY A 261 5.00 10.50 -17.54
CA GLY A 261 3.66 11.04 -17.75
C GLY A 261 3.09 11.68 -16.49
N ALA A 262 3.30 11.06 -15.32
CA ALA A 262 2.84 11.59 -14.04
C ALA A 262 3.51 12.93 -13.70
N ASP A 263 4.83 12.99 -13.85
CA ASP A 263 5.60 14.22 -13.62
C ASP A 263 5.20 15.33 -14.61
N LYS A 264 5.07 14.99 -15.90
CA LYS A 264 4.68 15.95 -16.95
C LYS A 264 3.28 16.53 -16.70
N LEU A 265 2.30 15.67 -16.38
CA LEU A 265 0.94 16.12 -16.11
C LEU A 265 0.90 16.99 -14.84
N THR A 266 1.59 16.59 -13.78
CA THR A 266 1.67 17.37 -12.54
C THR A 266 2.24 18.77 -12.79
N ALA A 267 3.33 18.88 -13.56
CA ALA A 267 3.93 20.16 -13.91
C ALA A 267 2.98 21.03 -14.76
N ASN A 268 2.21 20.43 -15.67
CA ASN A 268 1.21 21.15 -16.46
C ASN A 268 0.07 21.70 -15.58
N LEU A 269 -0.42 20.89 -14.64
CA LEU A 269 -1.47 21.29 -13.70
C LEU A 269 -1.01 22.41 -12.78
N ALA A 270 0.22 22.35 -12.27
CA ALA A 270 0.80 23.41 -11.45
C ALA A 270 0.89 24.75 -12.21
N LYS A 271 1.27 24.72 -13.50
CA LYS A 271 1.26 25.91 -14.37
C LYS A 271 -0.14 26.48 -14.60
N ALA A 272 -1.16 25.61 -14.63
CA ALA A 272 -2.56 26.02 -14.72
C ALA A 272 -3.13 26.53 -13.37
N GLY A 273 -2.35 26.51 -12.29
CA GLY A 273 -2.78 26.95 -10.96
C GLY A 273 -3.49 25.89 -10.13
N VAL A 274 -3.42 24.62 -10.54
CA VAL A 274 -4.02 23.49 -9.81
C VAL A 274 -3.00 22.86 -8.87
N PHE A 275 -3.37 22.65 -7.62
CA PHE A 275 -2.53 21.89 -6.68
C PHE A 275 -2.56 20.41 -7.07
N ALA A 276 -1.47 19.96 -7.68
CA ALA A 276 -1.28 18.58 -8.11
C ALA A 276 0.03 18.02 -7.58
N GLU A 277 0.04 16.75 -7.20
CA GLU A 277 1.26 16.04 -6.82
C GLU A 277 1.37 14.67 -7.52
N ALA A 278 2.59 14.29 -7.88
CA ALA A 278 2.88 13.03 -8.55
C ALA A 278 3.20 11.91 -7.54
N LEU A 279 2.62 10.73 -7.77
CA LEU A 279 2.86 9.53 -6.97
C LEU A 279 3.15 8.31 -7.85
N HIS A 280 4.43 7.95 -7.94
CA HIS A 280 4.91 6.81 -8.73
C HIS A 280 6.16 6.16 -8.10
N GLY A 281 6.57 5.00 -8.61
CA GLY A 281 7.69 4.22 -8.06
C GLY A 281 9.07 4.88 -8.14
N GLY A 282 9.21 5.94 -8.94
CA GLY A 282 10.44 6.74 -9.03
C GLY A 282 10.58 7.80 -7.94
N LYS A 283 9.52 8.09 -7.17
CA LYS A 283 9.60 8.99 -6.02
C LYS A 283 10.18 8.25 -4.82
N SER A 284 11.08 8.91 -4.07
CA SER A 284 11.55 8.37 -2.79
C SER A 284 10.40 8.24 -1.80
N GLN A 285 10.52 7.35 -0.81
CA GLN A 285 9.43 7.19 0.14
C GLN A 285 9.08 8.46 0.89
N SER A 286 10.08 9.18 1.38
CA SER A 286 9.84 10.40 2.15
C SER A 286 8.98 11.37 1.34
N VAL A 287 9.20 11.43 0.02
CA VAL A 287 8.36 12.20 -0.90
C VAL A 287 6.97 11.58 -0.99
N ARG A 288 6.82 10.27 -1.24
CA ARG A 288 5.51 9.60 -1.32
C ARG A 288 4.65 9.81 -0.07
N THR A 289 5.23 9.64 1.12
CA THR A 289 4.53 9.85 2.41
C THR A 289 4.12 11.31 2.59
N LYS A 290 4.99 12.27 2.27
CA LYS A 290 4.66 13.71 2.35
C LYS A 290 3.56 14.09 1.35
N THR A 291 3.63 13.59 0.13
CA THR A 291 2.62 13.81 -0.91
C THR A 291 1.26 13.29 -0.47
N LEU A 292 1.20 12.09 0.11
CA LEU A 292 -0.06 11.54 0.63
C LEU A 292 -0.60 12.36 1.81
N ALA A 293 0.26 12.83 2.72
CA ALA A 293 -0.17 13.68 3.83
C ALA A 293 -0.76 15.01 3.33
N ARG A 294 -0.06 15.71 2.43
CA ARG A 294 -0.53 16.97 1.84
C ARG A 294 -1.82 16.80 1.03
N PHE A 295 -1.94 15.71 0.28
CA PHE A 295 -3.17 15.38 -0.44
C PHE A 295 -4.34 15.14 0.52
N LYS A 296 -4.11 14.53 1.69
CA LYS A 296 -5.14 14.34 2.71
C LYS A 296 -5.59 15.66 3.35
N GLU A 297 -4.65 16.56 3.64
CA GLU A 297 -4.89 17.84 4.32
C GLU A 297 -5.70 18.85 3.48
N LYS A 298 -5.59 18.80 2.15
CA LYS A 298 -6.28 19.73 1.26
C LYS A 298 -7.66 19.23 0.88
N SER A 299 -8.66 20.13 0.92
CA SER A 299 -10.03 19.85 0.48
C SER A 299 -10.14 19.67 -1.05
N SER A 300 -9.37 20.44 -1.82
CA SER A 300 -9.29 20.32 -3.28
C SER A 300 -7.84 20.11 -3.71
N ALA A 301 -7.55 18.94 -4.26
CA ALA A 301 -6.22 18.54 -4.69
C ALA A 301 -6.29 17.44 -5.75
N VAL A 302 -5.27 17.38 -6.60
CA VAL A 302 -5.10 16.33 -7.60
C VAL A 302 -3.91 15.43 -7.26
N LEU A 303 -4.15 14.13 -7.20
CA LEU A 303 -3.09 13.13 -7.12
C LEU A 303 -2.88 12.49 -8.49
N VAL A 304 -1.70 12.65 -9.10
CA VAL A 304 -1.37 12.02 -10.38
C VAL A 304 -0.57 10.76 -10.13
N ALA A 305 -1.11 9.59 -10.43
CA ALA A 305 -0.51 8.31 -10.05
C ALA A 305 -0.42 7.29 -11.19
N THR A 306 0.58 6.41 -11.10
CA THR A 306 0.68 5.18 -11.91
C THR A 306 0.03 4.02 -11.17
N ASP A 307 -0.46 3.01 -11.90
CA ASP A 307 -1.15 1.82 -11.33
C ASP A 307 -0.39 1.20 -10.15
N VAL A 308 0.89 0.91 -10.35
CA VAL A 308 1.73 0.25 -9.32
C VAL A 308 1.82 1.06 -8.04
N ALA A 309 1.91 2.39 -8.15
CA ALA A 309 2.07 3.25 -6.99
C ALA A 309 0.75 3.57 -6.29
N ALA A 310 -0.37 3.42 -7.00
CA ALA A 310 -1.72 3.66 -6.51
C ALA A 310 -2.38 2.45 -5.85
N ARG A 311 -1.93 1.24 -6.18
CA ARG A 311 -2.38 0.01 -5.51
C ARG A 311 -2.00 0.06 -4.01
N GLY A 312 -2.94 -0.28 -3.14
CA GLY A 312 -2.76 -0.20 -1.69
C GLY A 312 -2.78 1.20 -1.07
N ILE A 313 -3.02 2.27 -1.84
CA ILE A 313 -3.25 3.58 -1.20
C ILE A 313 -4.66 3.62 -0.62
N HIS A 314 -4.73 3.82 0.70
CA HIS A 314 -5.94 4.20 1.41
C HIS A 314 -6.00 5.72 1.56
N VAL A 315 -6.70 6.39 0.64
CA VAL A 315 -7.12 7.78 0.83
C VAL A 315 -8.63 7.84 0.73
N ASP A 316 -9.23 8.43 1.77
CA ASP A 316 -10.67 8.66 1.86
C ASP A 316 -11.05 9.99 1.21
N GLY A 317 -12.31 10.08 0.78
CA GLY A 317 -12.87 11.29 0.18
C GLY A 317 -12.36 11.61 -1.23
N ILE A 318 -12.06 10.58 -2.04
CA ILE A 318 -11.82 10.77 -3.48
C ILE A 318 -13.17 10.73 -4.19
N ASP A 319 -13.61 11.88 -4.70
CA ASP A 319 -14.93 12.04 -5.35
C ASP A 319 -14.90 11.68 -6.83
N LEU A 320 -13.72 11.81 -7.46
CA LEU A 320 -13.53 11.61 -8.89
C LEU A 320 -12.24 10.83 -9.18
N VAL A 321 -12.38 9.77 -9.96
CA VAL A 321 -11.27 9.04 -10.57
C VAL A 321 -11.22 9.39 -12.06
N VAL A 322 -10.06 9.81 -12.55
CA VAL A 322 -9.83 10.11 -13.96
C VAL A 322 -8.80 9.15 -14.51
N HIS A 323 -9.17 8.29 -15.46
CA HIS A 323 -8.23 7.58 -16.30
C HIS A 323 -7.75 8.54 -17.40
N TYR A 324 -6.67 9.27 -17.13
CA TYR A 324 -6.06 10.17 -18.11
C TYR A 324 -5.48 9.38 -19.28
N ASP A 325 -4.81 8.28 -18.97
CA ASP A 325 -4.47 7.25 -19.95
C ASP A 325 -5.40 6.06 -19.76
N ALA A 326 -5.93 5.51 -20.87
CA ALA A 326 -6.78 4.32 -20.83
C ALA A 326 -6.06 3.16 -20.10
N PRO A 327 -6.78 2.41 -19.23
CA PRO A 327 -6.23 1.22 -18.58
C PRO A 327 -5.88 0.15 -19.62
N ALA A 328 -4.93 -0.72 -19.27
CA ALA A 328 -4.47 -1.77 -20.18
C ALA A 328 -5.50 -2.92 -20.32
N ASP A 329 -6.23 -3.21 -19.23
CA ASP A 329 -7.26 -4.25 -19.20
C ASP A 329 -8.41 -3.92 -18.22
N HIS A 330 -9.37 -4.84 -18.14
CA HIS A 330 -10.57 -4.71 -17.30
C HIS A 330 -10.29 -4.78 -15.80
N LYS A 331 -9.20 -5.44 -15.38
CA LYS A 331 -8.82 -5.53 -13.97
C LYS A 331 -8.20 -4.23 -13.51
N ASP A 332 -7.30 -3.66 -14.31
CA ASP A 332 -6.76 -2.33 -14.07
C ASP A 332 -7.87 -1.28 -14.04
N TYR A 333 -8.85 -1.36 -14.93
CA TYR A 333 -10.03 -0.51 -14.88
C TYR A 333 -10.73 -0.56 -13.52
N LEU A 334 -11.04 -1.76 -13.01
CA LEU A 334 -11.71 -1.94 -11.72
C LEU A 334 -10.83 -1.47 -10.54
N HIS A 335 -9.53 -1.77 -10.55
CA HIS A 335 -8.61 -1.36 -9.47
C HIS A 335 -8.43 0.15 -9.37
N ARG A 336 -8.43 0.85 -10.51
CA ARG A 336 -8.41 2.31 -10.58
C ARG A 336 -9.73 2.91 -10.13
N SER A 337 -10.85 2.37 -10.62
CA SER A 337 -12.20 2.82 -10.30
C SER A 337 -12.52 2.67 -8.81
N GLY A 338 -12.08 1.57 -8.18
CA GLY A 338 -12.25 1.33 -6.74
C GLY A 338 -11.45 2.26 -5.80
N ARG A 339 -10.88 3.35 -6.32
CA ARG A 339 -10.32 4.45 -5.51
C ARG A 339 -11.38 5.49 -5.10
N THR A 340 -12.58 5.45 -5.68
CA THR A 340 -13.74 6.25 -5.26
C THR A 340 -14.86 5.35 -4.69
N ALA A 341 -15.98 5.96 -4.28
CA ALA A 341 -17.18 5.31 -3.73
C ALA A 341 -16.90 4.34 -2.55
N ARG A 342 -15.93 4.71 -1.70
CA ARG A 342 -15.67 4.01 -0.45
C ARG A 342 -16.64 4.48 0.63
N ALA A 343 -17.04 3.59 1.52
CA ALA A 343 -17.94 3.88 2.66
C ALA A 343 -19.35 4.39 2.29
N GLY A 344 -19.89 4.00 1.12
CA GLY A 344 -21.28 4.29 0.73
C GLY A 344 -21.48 5.61 -0.03
N GLU A 345 -20.42 6.38 -0.25
CA GLU A 345 -20.45 7.62 -1.04
C GLU A 345 -20.65 7.37 -2.56
N LEU A 346 -21.23 8.34 -3.27
CA LEU A 346 -21.35 8.31 -4.73
C LEU A 346 -20.00 8.66 -5.36
N GLY A 347 -19.44 7.76 -6.16
CA GLY A 347 -18.17 7.96 -6.87
C GLY A 347 -18.36 8.15 -8.36
N ARG A 348 -17.46 8.90 -9.00
CA ARG A 348 -17.48 9.09 -10.46
C ARG A 348 -16.16 8.64 -11.07
N VAL A 349 -16.25 7.97 -12.22
CA VAL A 349 -15.10 7.51 -12.99
C VAL A 349 -15.18 8.09 -14.39
N VAL A 350 -14.17 8.83 -14.81
CA VAL A 350 -14.06 9.39 -16.16
C VAL A 350 -12.84 8.80 -16.86
N THR A 351 -13.04 8.24 -18.05
CA THR A 351 -11.94 7.81 -18.91
C THR A 351 -11.79 8.78 -20.09
N LEU A 352 -10.63 9.40 -20.22
CA LEU A 352 -10.31 10.30 -21.33
C LEU A 352 -9.70 9.52 -22.49
N LEU A 353 -10.38 9.52 -23.63
CA LEU A 353 -9.94 8.84 -24.85
C LEU A 353 -9.87 9.80 -26.02
N THR A 354 -8.89 9.61 -26.88
CA THR A 354 -8.94 10.12 -28.25
C THR A 354 -9.83 9.24 -29.12
N ARG A 355 -10.28 9.75 -30.29
CA ARG A 355 -11.12 8.96 -31.22
C ARG A 355 -10.49 7.63 -31.65
N SER A 356 -9.16 7.55 -31.76
CA SER A 356 -8.45 6.32 -32.13
C SER A 356 -8.43 5.27 -31.02
N GLU A 357 -8.58 5.67 -29.75
CA GLU A 357 -8.55 4.78 -28.57
C GLU A 357 -9.94 4.23 -28.21
N GLN A 358 -11.02 4.71 -28.84
CA GLN A 358 -12.39 4.37 -28.47
C GLN A 358 -12.71 2.87 -28.61
N ARG A 359 -12.23 2.21 -29.68
CA ARG A 359 -12.56 0.79 -29.94
C ARG A 359 -11.99 -0.15 -28.88
N SER A 360 -10.77 0.09 -28.40
CA SER A 360 -10.15 -0.78 -27.39
C SER A 360 -10.84 -0.65 -26.03
N MET A 361 -11.43 0.51 -25.72
CA MET A 361 -12.08 0.75 -24.44
C MET A 361 -13.40 -0.01 -24.27
N ASN A 362 -14.22 -0.14 -25.32
CA ASN A 362 -15.49 -0.86 -25.23
C ASN A 362 -15.32 -2.31 -24.77
N GLY A 363 -14.27 -2.99 -25.24
CA GLY A 363 -13.95 -4.36 -24.81
C GLY A 363 -13.44 -4.43 -23.36
N ILE A 364 -12.92 -3.33 -22.81
CA ILE A 364 -12.44 -3.26 -21.43
C ILE A 364 -13.61 -3.03 -20.47
N THR A 365 -14.51 -2.06 -20.74
CA THR A 365 -15.68 -1.80 -19.89
C THR A 365 -16.64 -2.99 -19.85
N LEU A 366 -16.88 -3.63 -20.99
CA LEU A 366 -17.71 -4.83 -21.08
C LEU A 366 -17.15 -5.97 -20.22
N ARG A 367 -15.85 -6.25 -20.32
CA ARG A 367 -15.19 -7.29 -19.50
C ARG A 367 -15.08 -6.91 -18.02
N ALA A 368 -15.09 -5.61 -17.70
CA ALA A 368 -15.16 -5.12 -16.33
C ALA A 368 -16.58 -5.23 -15.74
N GLY A 369 -17.60 -5.51 -16.57
CA GLY A 369 -19.00 -5.58 -16.13
C GLY A 369 -19.56 -4.22 -15.72
N VAL A 370 -19.08 -3.13 -16.32
CA VAL A 370 -19.54 -1.76 -16.04
C VAL A 370 -20.29 -1.18 -17.24
N GLU A 371 -21.41 -0.53 -16.98
CA GLU A 371 -22.09 0.29 -17.98
C GLU A 371 -21.45 1.69 -17.97
N ALA A 372 -20.89 2.10 -19.10
CA ALA A 372 -20.21 3.39 -19.22
C ALA A 372 -20.87 4.25 -20.30
N TRP A 373 -21.22 5.49 -19.95
CA TRP A 373 -21.79 6.44 -20.91
C TRP A 373 -20.70 7.09 -21.75
N VAL A 374 -20.73 6.82 -23.05
CA VAL A 374 -19.77 7.37 -24.02
C VAL A 374 -20.31 8.67 -24.58
N MET A 375 -19.51 9.74 -24.54
CA MET A 375 -19.88 11.03 -25.11
C MET A 375 -18.68 11.80 -25.64
N ALA A 376 -18.88 12.53 -26.73
CA ALA A 376 -17.90 13.50 -27.20
C ALA A 376 -17.91 14.73 -26.29
N ILE A 377 -16.74 15.21 -25.89
CA ILE A 377 -16.56 16.36 -25.00
C ILE A 377 -15.55 17.33 -25.60
N THR A 378 -15.92 18.60 -25.62
CA THR A 378 -15.06 19.75 -25.94
C THR A 378 -14.80 20.56 -24.66
N PRO A 379 -13.83 21.50 -24.67
CA PRO A 379 -13.57 22.38 -23.53
C PRO A 379 -14.83 23.12 -23.04
N MET A 380 -15.02 23.19 -21.73
CA MET A 380 -16.21 23.76 -21.06
C MET A 380 -17.58 23.28 -21.55
N HIS A 381 -17.64 22.10 -22.18
CA HIS A 381 -18.91 21.51 -22.57
C HIS A 381 -19.83 21.32 -21.34
N GLN A 382 -21.13 21.62 -21.45
CA GLN A 382 -22.06 21.58 -20.30
C GLN A 382 -22.02 20.24 -19.54
N LYS A 383 -21.96 19.11 -20.28
CA LYS A 383 -21.80 17.76 -19.69
C LYS A 383 -20.49 17.57 -18.93
N LEU A 384 -19.39 18.18 -19.38
CA LEU A 384 -18.11 18.12 -18.68
C LEU A 384 -18.24 18.76 -17.29
N THR A 385 -18.78 19.96 -17.22
CA THR A 385 -19.01 20.67 -15.95
C THR A 385 -20.03 19.95 -15.06
N ALA A 386 -21.14 19.49 -15.61
CA ALA A 386 -22.18 18.79 -14.82
C ALA A 386 -21.67 17.47 -14.20
N ILE A 387 -20.92 16.67 -14.97
CA ILE A 387 -20.44 15.36 -14.52
C ILE A 387 -19.24 15.50 -13.58
N THR A 388 -18.28 16.34 -13.94
CA THR A 388 -16.98 16.39 -13.25
C THR A 388 -16.84 17.56 -12.29
N GLY A 389 -17.70 18.57 -12.34
CA GLY A 389 -17.47 19.83 -11.63
C GLY A 389 -16.32 20.66 -12.22
N ALA A 390 -15.94 20.39 -13.46
CA ALA A 390 -14.86 21.09 -14.16
C ALA A 390 -15.09 22.61 -14.18
N LYS A 391 -14.01 23.35 -13.95
CA LYS A 391 -13.96 24.83 -13.94
C LYS A 391 -12.84 25.32 -14.82
N GLU A 392 -12.91 26.57 -15.26
CA GLU A 392 -11.73 27.18 -15.88
C GLU A 392 -10.60 27.29 -14.84
N PRO A 393 -9.36 26.89 -15.20
CA PRO A 393 -8.21 27.03 -14.32
C PRO A 393 -7.94 28.51 -14.03
N SER A 394 -7.42 28.81 -12.85
CA SER A 394 -7.08 30.18 -12.47
C SER A 394 -6.02 30.81 -13.39
N GLY A 395 -5.19 29.98 -14.03
CA GLY A 395 -4.12 30.43 -14.91
C GLY A 395 -2.94 31.09 -14.18
N VAL A 396 -3.01 31.19 -12.85
CA VAL A 396 -1.94 31.70 -12.00
C VAL A 396 -1.09 30.51 -11.54
N PRO A 397 0.17 30.38 -12.01
CA PRO A 397 0.99 29.24 -11.63
C PRO A 397 1.16 29.15 -10.12
N LEU A 398 0.96 27.94 -9.57
CA LEU A 398 1.35 27.67 -8.19
C LEU A 398 2.88 27.62 -8.14
N VAL A 399 3.49 28.73 -7.72
CA VAL A 399 4.90 28.76 -7.38
C VAL A 399 5.08 27.91 -6.13
N GLU A 400 5.64 26.71 -6.27
CA GLU A 400 6.17 26.03 -5.10
C GLU A 400 7.21 26.95 -4.46
N ARG A 401 6.94 27.43 -3.25
CA ARG A 401 8.04 27.74 -2.33
C ARG A 401 8.78 26.43 -2.19
N SER A 402 9.87 26.28 -2.94
CA SER A 402 10.81 25.19 -2.71
C SER A 402 11.10 25.16 -1.22
N PRO A 403 11.15 23.96 -0.57
CA PRO A 403 11.67 23.92 0.78
C PRO A 403 13.03 24.59 0.72
N VAL A 404 13.23 25.61 1.55
CA VAL A 404 14.52 26.24 1.78
C VAL A 404 15.54 25.11 1.79
N THR A 405 16.36 25.04 0.74
CA THR A 405 17.57 24.25 0.77
C THR A 405 18.22 24.67 2.07
N GLN A 406 18.28 23.79 3.06
CA GLN A 406 19.03 24.10 4.28
C GLN A 406 20.39 24.55 3.78
N GLU A 407 20.67 25.85 3.90
CA GLU A 407 22.00 26.38 3.75
C GLU A 407 22.86 25.46 4.61
N LYS A 408 23.77 24.74 3.95
CA LYS A 408 24.79 24.01 4.66
C LYS A 408 25.44 25.05 5.55
N ALA A 409 25.24 24.91 6.86
CA ALA A 409 25.98 25.68 7.84
C ALA A 409 27.45 25.66 7.41
N PRO A 410 28.13 26.83 7.37
CA PRO A 410 29.51 26.89 6.94
C PRO A 410 30.31 25.90 7.78
N LYS A 411 31.05 25.01 7.10
CA LYS A 411 31.94 24.06 7.77
C LYS A 411 32.83 24.86 8.72
N PRO A 412 33.01 24.45 9.98
CA PRO A 412 33.93 25.14 10.87
C PRO A 412 35.31 25.15 10.22
N PHE A 413 35.89 26.36 10.14
CA PHE A 413 37.24 26.61 9.66
C PHE A 413 38.20 25.60 10.29
N ARG A 414 38.86 24.82 9.44
CA ARG A 414 39.95 23.96 9.87
C ARG A 414 41.12 24.88 10.21
N VAL A 415 41.29 25.18 11.49
CA VAL A 415 42.45 25.93 11.99
C VAL A 415 43.69 25.11 11.67
N GLU A 416 44.52 25.60 10.74
CA GLU A 416 45.88 25.11 10.55
C GLU A 416 46.63 25.26 11.87
N ARG A 417 46.97 24.14 12.49
CA ARG A 417 47.91 24.13 13.61
C ARG A 417 49.30 24.44 13.04
N SER A 418 49.68 25.72 13.15
CA SER A 418 51.05 26.17 13.01
C SER A 418 51.96 25.37 13.94
N ALA A 419 52.98 24.73 13.36
CA ALA A 419 54.07 24.10 14.07
C ALA A 419 54.87 25.16 14.84
N ARG A 420 54.83 25.10 16.18
CA ARG A 420 55.84 25.73 17.04
C ARG A 420 55.86 25.04 18.40
N GLY A 421 57.05 24.57 18.80
CA GLY A 421 57.30 24.19 20.19
C GLY A 421 58.07 22.89 20.36
N LYS A 422 59.33 22.89 19.93
CA LYS A 422 60.36 21.96 20.43
C LYS A 422 60.37 21.98 21.96
N ARG A 423 60.34 20.80 22.60
CA ARG A 423 60.95 20.58 23.91
C ARG A 423 61.68 19.23 23.95
N PRO A 424 62.73 19.13 24.77
CA PRO A 424 63.91 18.34 24.47
C PRO A 424 63.89 16.97 25.17
N THR A 425 64.42 15.95 24.52
CA THR A 425 64.85 14.72 25.21
C THR A 425 66.36 14.67 25.18
N ASN A 426 66.93 14.84 26.37
CA ASN A 426 68.34 14.76 26.63
C ASN A 426 68.74 13.28 26.84
N SER A 427 69.94 12.98 26.35
CA SER A 427 70.92 12.07 26.93
C SER A 427 71.12 10.67 26.32
N ARG A 428 72.39 10.51 25.93
CA ARG A 428 73.30 9.35 26.09
C ARG A 428 73.47 8.36 24.94
N ASN A 429 74.56 8.61 24.22
CA ASN A 429 75.74 7.74 24.09
C ASN A 429 75.49 6.25 23.79
N ARG A 430 75.86 5.81 22.58
CA ARG A 430 77.09 5.00 22.37
C ARG A 430 77.33 4.71 20.88
N ARG A 431 78.59 4.93 20.49
CA ARG A 431 79.26 4.45 19.27
C ARG A 431 79.17 2.93 19.16
N LYS A 432 79.03 2.40 17.94
CA LYS A 432 80.06 1.58 17.28
C LYS A 432 79.71 1.27 15.81
N LYS A 433 80.65 1.66 14.94
CA LYS A 433 81.01 1.03 13.66
C LYS A 433 80.86 -0.49 13.68
N PHE A 434 80.41 -1.10 12.58
CA PHE A 434 81.24 -2.04 11.81
C PHE A 434 80.77 -2.14 10.36
N SER A 435 81.77 -2.19 9.50
CA SER A 435 81.76 -2.39 8.06
C SER A 435 81.76 -3.88 7.69
N ASN A 436 81.41 -4.11 6.42
CA ASN A 436 81.90 -5.16 5.52
C ASN A 436 81.32 -6.59 5.60
N SER A 437 80.72 -6.93 4.46
CA SER A 437 81.21 -7.86 3.43
C SER A 437 80.52 -9.21 3.29
N ARG A 438 80.20 -9.44 2.00
CA ARG A 438 79.81 -10.65 1.27
C ARG A 438 78.36 -11.10 1.39
#